data_AF-A0A1H3L2K5-F1
#
_entry.id   AF-A0A1H3L2K5-F1
#
_cell.length_a   1.000
_cell.length_b   1.000
_cell.length_c   1.000
_cell.angle_alpha   90.00
_cell.angle_beta   90.00
_cell.angle_gamma   90.00
#
_symmetry.space_group_name_H-M   'P 1'
#
loop_
_entity.id
_entity.type
_entity.pdbx_description
1 polymer ?
#
loop_
_entity_poly.entity_id
_entity_poly.type
_entity_poly.pdbx_seq_one_letter_code
_entity_poly.pdbx_strand_id
1 'polypeptide(L)'
;MRISTNLYLGGIAAIYLLWLCCWLVLEDQAFGLDFYNWDQGLVAIAAAFAAFFASLNVIRPYAIFMAIQGFGLILLTISWLTYDPNGSHGFLHFAQAGPPNYSNISFSGFVFSWACAWGYLAIELWHRYPPTVLTKAVFSLLFFGLALILASFYYPQYGLSLNTMTGRLDAVTAGLEFLVLVIGLGCILLKAPFVINWMLLATALLIASDMAYSEQYVPTGIEPVWMFGQFLLLSSYLLLSEIRKENSKKTNDLHFQDSKSGRSRSDLSGILILLSLGGILMMVVLNLIQIHLVWKAFFVVLLIVALVVSVVWLTDHFDDSVQYLKKYTKRLHQNRLEHADWRTEDGQIQATLQSTGLGGYLDTLNQSARQLKQNVIFLGPERLYPEAVRSAEPGRISCFIVMPFSLEWSGDVHRILSGVCKSLAVQPMRGDDVFKPSDILVDIWQSINVADFVIADISGRNPNVLYELGIAHTLAKPVLIISKNNDDIPIDLSTRRVIIYGRNEAHWQAELETKVTLAVQEIIRAYSLDTSAKPNILGRAGSI
;
A
#
# COMPACT_ATOMS: atom_id res chain seq x y z
N MET A 1 3.09 16.09 -8.85
CA MET A 1 3.55 16.29 -7.45
C MET A 1 4.89 15.59 -7.20
N ARG A 2 5.07 14.28 -7.49
CA ARG A 2 6.43 13.65 -7.47
C ARG A 2 7.47 14.38 -8.34
N ILE A 3 7.03 15.03 -9.43
CA ILE A 3 7.90 15.82 -10.31
C ILE A 3 8.52 17.03 -9.59
N SER A 4 7.79 17.72 -8.70
CA SER A 4 8.36 18.88 -7.99
C SER A 4 9.39 18.47 -6.96
N THR A 5 9.15 17.39 -6.21
CA THR A 5 10.07 16.87 -5.20
C THR A 5 11.40 16.43 -5.80
N ASN A 6 11.35 15.68 -6.90
CA ASN A 6 12.54 15.25 -7.61
C ASN A 6 13.31 16.45 -8.20
N LEU A 7 12.60 17.52 -8.59
CA LEU A 7 13.22 18.75 -9.07
C LEU A 7 13.92 19.51 -7.94
N TYR A 8 13.29 19.63 -6.76
CA TYR A 8 13.92 20.25 -5.57
C TYR A 8 15.13 19.44 -5.08
N LEU A 9 15.01 18.11 -5.03
CA LEU A 9 16.11 17.22 -4.62
C LEU A 9 17.27 17.31 -5.62
N GLY A 10 16.98 17.33 -6.92
CA GLY A 10 17.96 17.51 -7.98
C GLY A 10 18.64 18.89 -7.92
N GLY A 11 17.89 19.96 -7.63
CA GLY A 11 18.43 21.31 -7.44
C GLY A 11 19.37 21.40 -6.24
N ILE A 12 19.00 20.79 -5.11
CA ILE A 12 19.86 20.74 -3.92
C ILE A 12 21.11 19.90 -4.20
N ALA A 13 20.97 18.75 -4.85
CA ALA A 13 22.12 17.93 -5.23
C ALA A 13 23.10 18.70 -6.14
N ALA A 14 22.58 19.49 -7.09
CA ALA A 14 23.40 20.33 -7.95
C ALA A 14 24.15 21.44 -7.19
N ILE A 15 23.51 22.07 -6.19
CA ILE A 15 24.14 23.09 -5.34
C ILE A 15 25.25 22.47 -4.48
N TYR A 16 25.00 21.32 -3.86
CA TYR A 16 26.02 20.63 -3.06
C TYR A 16 27.19 20.11 -3.92
N LEU A 17 26.92 19.65 -5.14
CA LEU A 17 27.96 19.24 -6.07
C LEU A 17 28.79 20.44 -6.55
N LEU A 18 28.17 21.60 -6.78
CA LEU A 18 28.88 22.85 -7.06
C LEU A 18 29.76 23.26 -5.88
N TRP A 19 29.25 23.18 -4.65
CA TRP A 19 30.01 23.49 -3.44
C TRP A 19 31.21 22.55 -3.27
N LEU A 20 31.04 21.24 -3.50
CA LEU A 20 32.13 20.27 -3.52
C LEU A 20 33.19 20.57 -4.60
N CYS A 21 32.76 20.95 -5.81
CA CYS A 21 33.68 21.34 -6.88
C CYS A 21 34.45 22.64 -6.54
N CYS A 22 33.77 23.63 -5.95
CA CYS A 22 34.41 24.86 -5.50
C CYS A 22 35.45 24.57 -4.40
N TRP A 23 35.11 23.71 -3.46
CA TRP A 23 36.03 23.26 -2.42
C TRP A 23 37.27 22.55 -3.01
N LEU A 24 37.08 21.58 -3.91
CA LEU A 24 38.18 20.86 -4.56
C LEU A 24 39.14 21.75 -5.37
N VAL A 25 38.65 22.89 -5.89
CA VAL A 25 39.43 23.79 -6.74
C VAL A 25 40.10 24.91 -5.93
N LEU A 26 39.45 25.37 -4.86
CA LEU A 26 39.88 26.55 -4.10
C LEU A 26 40.59 26.19 -2.78
N GLU A 27 40.43 24.95 -2.31
CA GLU A 27 41.11 24.34 -1.14
C GLU A 27 41.32 25.35 0.01
N ASP A 28 42.55 25.79 0.26
CA ASP A 28 42.88 26.68 1.39
C ASP A 28 42.64 28.18 1.14
N GLN A 29 42.45 28.63 -0.11
CA GLN A 29 42.37 30.07 -0.42
C GLN A 29 40.99 30.70 -0.12
N ALA A 30 39.95 29.89 -0.02
CA ALA A 30 38.57 30.35 0.23
C ALA A 30 37.84 29.55 1.31
N PHE A 31 38.28 28.33 1.63
CA PHE A 31 37.63 27.41 2.58
C PHE A 31 38.59 26.80 3.61
N GLY A 32 39.84 27.28 3.68
CA GLY A 32 40.87 26.74 4.59
C GLY A 32 40.72 27.17 6.05
N LEU A 33 41.45 26.50 6.94
CA LEU A 33 41.47 26.70 8.41
C LEU A 33 41.76 28.14 8.87
N ASP A 34 42.36 28.96 8.01
CA ASP A 34 42.68 30.37 8.27
C ASP A 34 41.50 31.33 7.98
N PHE A 35 40.44 30.87 7.33
CA PHE A 35 39.22 31.64 7.07
C PHE A 35 37.99 30.97 7.70
N TYR A 36 37.16 31.80 8.32
CA TYR A 36 35.89 31.43 8.95
C TYR A 36 35.11 30.37 8.16
N ASN A 37 34.63 29.34 8.86
CA ASN A 37 33.72 28.28 8.40
C ASN A 37 32.31 28.80 8.04
N TRP A 38 32.23 29.91 7.28
CA TRP A 38 31.00 30.60 6.91
C TRP A 38 30.10 29.74 6.04
N ASP A 39 30.68 28.93 5.17
CA ASP A 39 29.96 27.99 4.33
C ASP A 39 29.26 26.91 5.17
N GLN A 40 29.95 26.33 6.14
CA GLN A 40 29.39 25.36 7.07
C GLN A 40 28.29 25.97 7.95
N GLY A 41 28.52 27.18 8.47
CA GLY A 41 27.50 27.93 9.22
C GLY A 41 26.27 28.30 8.38
N LEU A 42 26.47 28.72 7.12
CA LEU A 42 25.39 29.08 6.20
C LEU A 42 24.54 27.86 5.82
N VAL A 43 25.19 26.71 5.60
CA VAL A 43 24.48 25.45 5.33
C VAL A 43 23.70 24.99 6.57
N ALA A 44 24.29 25.08 7.77
CA ALA A 44 23.61 24.74 9.01
C ALA A 44 22.37 25.60 9.27
N ILE A 45 22.44 26.92 9.03
CA ILE A 45 21.29 27.81 9.21
C ILE A 45 20.21 27.58 8.14
N ALA A 46 20.60 27.28 6.90
CA ALA A 46 19.65 26.88 5.86
C ALA A 46 18.94 25.57 6.23
N ALA A 47 19.67 24.58 6.77
CA ALA A 47 19.10 23.34 7.29
C ALA A 47 18.18 23.59 8.49
N ALA A 48 18.51 24.54 9.38
CA ALA A 48 17.63 24.95 10.47
C ALA A 48 16.30 25.51 9.95
N PHE A 49 16.33 26.44 8.99
CA PHE A 49 15.12 26.98 8.37
C PHE A 49 14.30 25.89 7.68
N ALA A 50 14.95 24.95 6.98
CA ALA A 50 14.28 23.81 6.37
C ALA A 50 13.62 22.91 7.42
N ALA A 51 14.29 22.63 8.54
CA ALA A 51 13.72 21.85 9.65
C ALA A 51 12.51 22.54 10.28
N PHE A 52 12.57 23.86 10.51
CA PHE A 52 11.42 24.63 11.00
C PHE A 52 10.27 24.65 10.00
N PHE A 53 10.54 24.90 8.72
CA PHE A 53 9.52 24.90 7.68
C PHE A 53 8.87 23.52 7.54
N ALA A 54 9.66 22.45 7.62
CA ALA A 54 9.15 21.09 7.65
C ALA A 54 8.30 20.82 8.90
N SER A 55 8.72 21.32 10.08
CA SER A 55 7.98 21.14 11.34
C SER A 55 6.54 21.68 11.28
N LEU A 56 6.31 22.78 10.56
CA LEU A 56 4.98 23.37 10.36
C LEU A 56 4.06 22.50 9.48
N ASN A 57 4.65 21.60 8.71
CA ASN A 57 3.97 20.82 7.69
C ASN A 57 3.82 19.33 8.05
N VAL A 58 4.34 18.86 9.19
CA VAL A 58 4.33 17.44 9.57
C VAL A 58 3.41 17.18 10.78
N ILE A 59 2.90 15.94 10.92
CA ILE A 59 2.02 15.52 12.02
C ILE A 59 2.86 15.13 13.27
N ARG A 60 2.27 15.24 14.47
CA ARG A 60 2.88 14.70 15.70
C ARG A 60 3.15 13.18 15.59
N PRO A 61 4.34 12.71 16.00
CA PRO A 61 5.30 13.39 16.86
C PRO A 61 6.40 14.17 16.11
N TYR A 62 6.56 13.96 14.80
CA TYR A 62 7.73 14.43 14.05
C TYR A 62 7.87 15.96 13.95
N ALA A 63 6.76 16.72 14.07
CA ALA A 63 6.81 18.18 14.10
C ALA A 63 7.70 18.73 15.22
N ILE A 64 7.51 18.23 16.45
CA ILE A 64 8.29 18.67 17.62
C ILE A 64 9.74 18.20 17.50
N PHE A 65 9.94 16.98 17.01
CA PHE A 65 11.27 16.43 16.73
C PHE A 65 12.08 17.34 15.77
N MET A 66 11.48 17.76 14.65
CA MET A 66 12.11 18.65 13.68
C MET A 66 12.35 20.05 14.22
N ALA A 67 11.43 20.58 15.02
CA ALA A 67 11.62 21.90 15.64
C ALA A 67 12.82 21.91 16.61
N ILE A 68 12.99 20.85 17.41
CA ILE A 68 14.14 20.73 18.32
C ILE A 68 15.44 20.52 17.53
N GLN A 69 15.41 19.76 16.44
CA GLN A 69 16.57 19.61 15.54
C GLN A 69 16.95 20.94 14.89
N GLY A 70 15.97 21.73 14.43
CA GLY A 70 16.18 23.07 13.87
C GLY A 70 16.79 24.04 14.88
N PHE A 71 16.35 24.01 16.14
CA PHE A 71 16.98 24.78 17.21
C PHE A 71 18.44 24.38 17.43
N GLY A 72 18.73 23.07 17.43
CA GLY A 72 20.10 22.57 17.50
C GLY A 72 20.96 23.12 16.36
N LEU A 73 20.48 23.09 15.12
CA LEU A 73 21.23 23.58 13.96
C LEU A 73 21.56 25.08 14.02
N ILE A 74 20.74 25.89 14.70
CA ILE A 74 21.06 27.29 15.01
C ILE A 74 22.26 27.36 15.98
N LEU A 75 22.28 26.53 17.02
CA LEU A 75 23.41 26.46 17.95
C LEU A 75 24.69 25.96 17.25
N LEU A 76 24.57 25.02 16.30
CA LEU A 76 25.70 24.60 15.47
C LEU A 76 26.23 25.77 14.62
N THR A 77 25.34 26.59 14.06
CA THR A 77 25.71 27.80 13.31
C THR A 77 26.49 28.77 14.20
N ILE A 78 26.00 29.04 15.41
CA ILE A 78 26.67 29.91 16.38
C ILE A 78 28.05 29.34 16.75
N SER A 79 28.17 28.01 16.88
CA SER A 79 29.45 27.35 17.15
C SER A 79 30.49 27.65 16.08
N TRP A 80 30.13 27.47 14.80
CA TRP A 80 31.02 27.73 13.67
C TRP A 80 31.36 29.21 13.50
N LEU A 81 30.40 30.12 13.73
CA LEU A 81 30.65 31.57 13.67
C LEU A 81 31.57 32.08 14.79
N THR A 82 31.60 31.38 15.93
CA THR A 82 32.40 31.76 17.11
C THR A 82 33.69 30.95 17.24
N TYR A 83 33.96 30.04 16.30
CA TYR A 83 35.18 29.23 16.26
C TYR A 83 36.36 30.08 15.76
N ASP A 84 37.38 30.28 16.60
CA ASP A 84 38.63 30.97 16.27
C ASP A 84 39.82 30.11 16.74
N PRO A 85 40.50 29.39 15.82
CA PRO A 85 41.61 28.51 16.17
C PRO A 85 42.91 29.25 16.48
N ASN A 86 43.08 30.48 15.97
CA ASN A 86 44.34 31.25 16.07
C ASN A 86 44.27 32.40 17.09
N GLY A 87 43.09 32.68 17.66
CA GLY A 87 42.88 33.73 18.67
C GLY A 87 43.13 35.14 18.14
N SER A 88 43.06 35.32 16.82
CA SER A 88 43.43 36.56 16.12
C SER A 88 42.32 37.61 16.14
N HIS A 89 41.10 37.27 16.56
CA HIS A 89 39.94 38.16 16.46
C HIS A 89 39.20 38.38 17.79
N GLY A 90 39.37 39.57 18.38
CA GLY A 90 38.80 39.94 19.69
C GLY A 90 37.28 40.25 19.72
N PHE A 91 36.54 40.09 18.62
CA PHE A 91 35.14 40.53 18.52
C PHE A 91 34.14 39.63 19.27
N LEU A 92 34.52 38.38 19.60
CA LEU A 92 33.64 37.39 20.26
C LEU A 92 34.33 36.64 21.41
N HIS A 93 35.33 37.26 22.05
CA HIS A 93 36.14 36.64 23.09
C HIS A 93 35.74 37.10 24.51
N PHE A 94 35.37 36.15 25.38
CA PHE A 94 35.78 36.17 26.78
C PHE A 94 36.71 34.97 26.98
N ALA A 95 38.02 35.16 26.90
CA ALA A 95 38.96 34.14 27.38
C ALA A 95 40.04 34.81 28.23
N GLN A 96 39.79 34.88 29.53
CA GLN A 96 40.87 34.63 30.48
C GLN A 96 40.97 33.12 30.64
N ALA A 97 42.19 32.59 30.83
CA ALA A 97 42.43 31.17 31.01
C ALA A 97 41.53 30.58 32.11
N GLY A 98 40.59 29.70 31.76
CA GLY A 98 39.68 29.07 32.73
C GLY A 98 38.40 28.44 32.14
N PRO A 99 37.38 29.24 31.74
CA PRO A 99 36.11 28.73 31.22
C PRO A 99 36.16 28.29 29.74
N PRO A 100 35.24 27.41 29.29
CA PRO A 100 35.08 27.03 27.88
C PRO A 100 34.64 28.21 27.01
N ASN A 101 35.08 28.24 25.75
CA ASN A 101 34.74 29.30 24.80
C ASN A 101 33.27 29.20 24.32
N TYR A 102 32.76 30.26 23.67
CA TYR A 102 31.40 30.30 23.13
C TYR A 102 31.12 29.18 22.12
N SER A 103 32.12 28.82 21.31
CA SER A 103 32.02 27.76 20.32
C SER A 103 31.72 26.41 20.98
N ASN A 104 32.52 25.99 21.96
CA ASN A 104 32.35 24.72 22.68
C ASN A 104 31.02 24.67 23.45
N ILE A 105 30.61 25.78 24.07
CA ILE A 105 29.31 25.84 24.77
C ILE A 105 28.16 25.69 23.77
N SER A 106 28.23 26.38 22.63
CA SER A 106 27.19 26.33 21.61
C SER A 106 27.12 24.95 20.95
N PHE A 107 28.26 24.33 20.65
CA PHE A 107 28.34 22.96 20.14
C PHE A 107 27.75 21.94 21.12
N SER A 108 28.12 22.03 22.40
CA SER A 108 27.56 21.17 23.45
C SER A 108 26.04 21.32 23.56
N GLY A 109 25.53 22.55 23.43
CA GLY A 109 24.10 22.84 23.38
C GLY A 109 23.41 22.25 22.15
N PHE A 110 24.06 22.26 20.98
CA PHE A 110 23.58 21.60 19.77
C PHE A 110 23.41 20.10 19.99
N VAL A 111 24.46 19.41 20.45
CA VAL A 111 24.43 17.96 20.69
C VAL A 111 23.38 17.60 21.72
N PHE A 112 23.27 18.37 22.81
CA PHE A 112 22.23 18.19 23.82
C PHE A 112 20.81 18.34 23.24
N SER A 113 20.58 19.34 22.39
CA SER A 113 19.30 19.54 21.69
C SER A 113 18.96 18.34 20.83
N TRP A 114 19.94 17.79 20.11
CA TRP A 114 19.75 16.60 19.29
C TRP A 114 19.48 15.34 20.11
N ALA A 115 20.15 15.18 21.26
CA ALA A 115 19.85 14.09 22.19
C ALA A 115 18.40 14.18 22.69
N CYS A 116 17.94 15.38 23.02
CA CYS A 116 16.55 15.64 23.40
C CYS A 116 15.58 15.35 22.25
N ALA A 117 15.91 15.76 21.03
CA ALA A 117 15.07 15.52 19.85
C ALA A 117 14.86 14.02 19.62
N TRP A 118 15.96 13.26 19.50
CA TRP A 118 15.90 11.81 19.31
C TRP A 118 15.24 11.12 20.51
N GLY A 119 15.49 11.57 21.74
CA GLY A 119 14.87 11.04 22.95
C GLY A 119 13.36 11.23 22.97
N TYR A 120 12.89 12.44 22.63
CA TYR A 120 11.46 12.73 22.49
C TYR A 120 10.81 11.82 21.43
N LEU A 121 11.45 11.65 20.26
CA LEU A 121 10.92 10.76 19.22
C LEU A 121 10.87 9.30 19.71
N ALA A 122 11.91 8.82 20.38
CA ALA A 122 11.97 7.47 20.92
C ALA A 122 10.86 7.22 21.94
N ILE A 123 10.62 8.17 22.85
CA ILE A 123 9.56 8.08 23.86
C ILE A 123 8.18 8.03 23.20
N GLU A 124 7.91 8.90 22.24
CA GLU A 124 6.63 8.92 21.51
C GLU A 124 6.41 7.62 20.72
N LEU A 125 7.45 7.11 20.05
CA LEU A 125 7.38 5.82 19.35
C LEU A 125 7.18 4.66 20.32
N TRP A 126 7.81 4.69 21.49
CA TRP A 126 7.66 3.68 22.54
C TRP A 126 6.23 3.64 23.10
N HIS A 127 5.60 4.80 23.30
CA HIS A 127 4.21 4.88 23.74
C HIS A 127 3.25 4.34 22.68
N ARG A 128 3.51 4.61 21.40
CA ARG A 128 2.68 4.12 20.29
C ARG A 128 2.88 2.64 20.02
N TYR A 129 4.10 2.13 20.18
CA TYR A 129 4.47 0.74 19.89
C TYR A 129 5.30 0.16 21.06
N PRO A 130 4.64 -0.29 22.15
CA PRO A 130 5.36 -0.79 23.32
C PRO A 130 6.17 -2.04 22.97
N PRO A 131 7.47 -2.07 23.29
CA PRO A 131 8.29 -3.20 22.92
C PRO A 131 8.00 -4.45 23.78
N THR A 132 7.99 -5.62 23.13
CA THR A 132 8.11 -6.96 23.74
C THR A 132 9.35 -7.09 24.62
N VAL A 133 9.27 -8.01 25.59
CA VAL A 133 10.33 -8.31 26.57
C VAL A 133 11.64 -8.69 25.89
N LEU A 134 11.59 -9.52 24.84
CA LEU A 134 12.77 -9.93 24.07
C LEU A 134 13.51 -8.72 23.48
N THR A 135 12.77 -7.82 22.84
CA THR A 135 13.37 -6.62 22.27
C THR A 135 13.92 -5.70 23.35
N LYS A 136 13.24 -5.54 24.50
CA LYS A 136 13.79 -4.76 25.64
C LYS A 136 15.14 -5.33 26.12
N ALA A 137 15.26 -6.65 26.24
CA ALA A 137 16.50 -7.31 26.64
C ALA A 137 17.62 -7.09 25.62
N VAL A 138 17.29 -7.23 24.34
CA VAL A 138 18.21 -6.99 23.23
C VAL A 138 18.65 -5.52 23.16
N PHE A 139 17.72 -4.59 23.37
CA PHE A 139 18.01 -3.17 23.50
C PHE A 139 19.05 -2.93 24.60
N SER A 140 18.84 -3.50 25.78
CA SER A 140 19.79 -3.39 26.89
C SER A 140 21.17 -3.94 26.53
N LEU A 141 21.23 -5.08 25.81
CA LEU A 141 22.50 -5.70 25.39
C LEU A 141 23.24 -4.84 24.35
N LEU A 142 22.52 -4.30 23.36
CA LEU A 142 23.09 -3.44 22.33
C LEU A 142 23.55 -2.10 22.90
N PHE A 143 22.75 -1.47 23.76
CA PHE A 143 23.15 -0.26 24.50
C PHE A 143 24.39 -0.51 25.34
N PHE A 144 24.46 -1.64 26.05
CA PHE A 144 25.61 -2.00 26.86
C PHE A 144 26.86 -2.26 26.01
N GLY A 145 26.77 -3.07 24.95
CA GLY A 145 27.90 -3.39 24.08
C GLY A 145 28.45 -2.14 23.36
N LEU A 146 27.56 -1.29 22.87
CA LEU A 146 27.94 -0.04 22.21
C LEU A 146 28.55 0.95 23.20
N ALA A 147 27.98 1.09 24.41
CA ALA A 147 28.58 1.89 25.49
C ALA A 147 29.99 1.39 25.88
N LEU A 148 30.23 0.08 25.86
CA LEU A 148 31.53 -0.52 26.15
C LEU A 148 32.57 -0.22 25.07
N ILE A 149 32.17 -0.35 23.79
CA ILE A 149 33.03 -0.01 22.64
C ILE A 149 33.46 1.46 22.71
N LEU A 150 32.54 2.34 23.06
CA LEU A 150 32.81 3.78 23.05
C LEU A 150 33.49 4.26 24.32
N ALA A 151 33.17 3.69 25.48
CA ALA A 151 34.01 3.87 26.67
C ALA A 151 35.46 3.47 26.36
N SER A 152 35.68 2.39 25.61
CA SER A 152 37.03 1.98 25.21
C SER A 152 37.71 2.93 24.20
N PHE A 153 36.94 3.68 23.40
CA PHE A 153 37.48 4.63 22.43
C PHE A 153 37.75 6.01 23.07
N TYR A 154 36.80 6.51 23.86
CA TYR A 154 36.83 7.85 24.43
C TYR A 154 37.62 7.96 25.73
N TYR A 155 37.65 6.91 26.54
CA TYR A 155 38.39 6.95 27.82
C TYR A 155 39.90 7.20 27.61
N PRO A 156 40.59 6.57 26.64
CA PRO A 156 41.99 6.89 26.34
C PRO A 156 42.20 8.32 25.81
N GLN A 157 41.25 8.85 25.05
CA GLN A 157 41.37 10.15 24.35
C GLN A 157 41.16 11.34 25.30
N TYR A 158 40.16 11.27 26.17
CA TYR A 158 39.84 12.36 27.10
C TYR A 158 40.41 12.16 28.50
N GLY A 159 40.91 10.96 28.83
CA GLY A 159 41.42 10.65 30.17
C GLY A 159 42.50 11.60 30.70
N LEU A 160 43.31 12.17 29.80
CA LEU A 160 44.37 13.14 30.13
C LEU A 160 43.86 14.58 30.26
N SER A 161 42.71 14.92 29.67
CA SER A 161 42.14 16.28 29.65
C SER A 161 41.02 16.51 30.68
N LEU A 162 40.62 15.49 31.45
CA LEU A 162 39.59 15.59 32.51
C LEU A 162 39.93 16.57 33.66
N ASN A 163 41.17 17.05 33.74
CA ASN A 163 41.59 18.03 34.75
C ASN A 163 41.17 19.47 34.41
N THR A 164 40.77 19.76 33.17
CA THR A 164 40.31 21.09 32.73
C THR A 164 38.79 21.14 32.56
N MET A 165 38.20 22.32 32.74
CA MET A 165 36.75 22.53 32.48
C MET A 165 36.38 22.24 31.02
N THR A 166 37.26 22.61 30.08
CA THR A 166 37.09 22.35 28.65
C THR A 166 37.12 20.86 28.35
N GLY A 167 38.13 20.12 28.83
CA GLY A 167 38.21 18.68 28.58
C GLY A 167 37.07 17.87 29.21
N ARG A 168 36.53 18.33 30.36
CA ARG A 168 35.29 17.77 30.93
C ARG A 168 34.07 18.03 30.06
N LEU A 169 33.93 19.23 29.51
CA LEU A 169 32.84 19.59 28.62
C LEU A 169 32.91 18.73 27.34
N ASP A 170 34.08 18.63 26.72
CA ASP A 170 34.27 17.85 25.50
C ASP A 170 33.98 16.36 25.73
N ALA A 171 34.39 15.80 26.88
CA ALA A 171 34.08 14.42 27.26
C ALA A 171 32.56 14.19 27.44
N VAL A 172 31.84 15.15 28.03
CA VAL A 172 30.37 15.07 28.16
C VAL A 172 29.70 15.18 26.80
N THR A 173 30.16 16.08 25.94
CA THR A 173 29.62 16.31 24.60
C THR A 173 29.79 15.07 23.73
N ALA A 174 30.98 14.47 23.70
CA ALA A 174 31.23 13.18 23.07
C ALA A 174 30.28 12.07 23.57
N GLY A 175 30.02 12.02 24.88
CA GLY A 175 29.03 11.10 25.46
C GLY A 175 27.60 11.33 24.97
N LEU A 176 27.21 12.59 24.77
CA LEU A 176 25.90 12.95 24.24
C LEU A 176 25.76 12.68 22.73
N GLU A 177 26.80 12.93 21.94
CA GLU A 177 26.86 12.57 20.52
C GLU A 177 26.62 11.09 20.34
N PHE A 178 27.25 10.30 21.20
CA PHE A 178 27.01 8.89 21.22
C PHE A 178 25.55 8.56 21.57
N LEU A 179 25.03 9.15 22.66
CA LEU A 179 23.66 8.93 23.11
C LEU A 179 22.65 9.22 21.99
N VAL A 180 22.87 10.26 21.18
CA VAL A 180 22.07 10.57 19.99
C VAL A 180 21.99 9.37 19.03
N LEU A 181 23.13 8.75 18.71
CA LEU A 181 23.18 7.61 17.80
C LEU A 181 22.45 6.39 18.38
N VAL A 182 22.60 6.10 19.67
CA VAL A 182 21.94 4.94 20.27
C VAL A 182 20.44 5.11 20.35
N ILE A 183 20.00 6.30 20.78
CA ILE A 183 18.57 6.62 20.81
C ILE A 183 18.00 6.57 19.40
N GLY A 184 18.71 7.13 18.42
CA GLY A 184 18.27 7.12 17.03
C GLY A 184 18.18 5.71 16.44
N LEU A 185 19.15 4.84 16.71
CA LEU A 185 19.11 3.43 16.33
C LEU A 185 17.96 2.71 17.03
N GLY A 186 17.62 3.12 18.26
CA GLY A 186 16.42 2.69 18.95
C GLY A 186 15.11 3.12 18.29
N CYS A 187 15.04 4.34 17.75
CA CYS A 187 13.89 4.79 16.96
C CYS A 187 13.66 3.92 15.73
N ILE A 188 14.74 3.47 15.05
CA ILE A 188 14.65 2.57 13.89
C ILE A 188 14.01 1.23 14.30
N LEU A 189 14.45 0.66 15.41
CA LEU A 189 13.89 -0.57 15.98
C LEU A 189 12.43 -0.43 16.45
N LEU A 190 11.95 0.80 16.65
CA LEU A 190 10.56 1.13 16.96
C LEU A 190 9.72 1.45 15.71
N LYS A 191 10.15 1.00 14.52
CA LYS A 191 9.47 1.17 13.22
C LYS A 191 9.30 2.64 12.80
N ALA A 192 10.32 3.46 13.03
CA ALA A 192 10.37 4.79 12.43
C ALA A 192 10.30 4.71 10.89
N PRO A 193 9.66 5.68 10.21
CA PRO A 193 9.57 5.67 8.75
C PRO A 193 10.96 5.77 8.13
N PHE A 194 11.12 5.21 6.93
CA PHE A 194 12.39 5.11 6.22
C PHE A 194 13.17 6.43 6.11
N VAL A 195 12.48 7.57 6.02
CA VAL A 195 13.11 8.91 5.99
C VAL A 195 13.90 9.20 7.27
N ILE A 196 13.45 8.70 8.43
CA ILE A 196 14.17 8.83 9.72
C ILE A 196 15.46 8.01 9.73
N ASN A 197 15.53 6.91 8.98
CA ASN A 197 16.76 6.12 8.84
C ASN A 197 17.83 6.91 8.09
N TRP A 198 17.45 7.63 7.02
CA TRP A 198 18.36 8.54 6.32
C TRP A 198 18.80 9.71 7.20
N MET A 199 17.91 10.20 8.06
CA MET A 199 18.22 11.25 9.02
C MET A 199 19.20 10.77 10.10
N LEU A 200 19.08 9.51 10.56
CA LEU A 200 20.06 8.91 11.45
C LEU A 200 21.42 8.73 10.77
N LEU A 201 21.42 8.27 9.51
CA LEU A 201 22.64 8.13 8.73
C LEU A 201 23.34 9.49 8.57
N ALA A 202 22.58 10.54 8.24
CA ALA A 202 23.08 11.91 8.16
C ALA A 202 23.66 12.38 9.51
N THR A 203 22.94 12.12 10.61
CA THR A 203 23.39 12.44 11.98
C THR A 203 24.71 11.73 12.30
N ALA A 204 24.84 10.45 11.94
CA ALA A 204 26.06 9.67 12.15
C ALA A 204 27.24 10.21 11.34
N LEU A 205 27.02 10.59 10.07
CA LEU A 205 28.05 11.19 9.24
C LEU A 205 28.54 12.52 9.81
N LEU A 206 27.62 13.38 10.26
CA LEU A 206 27.98 14.68 10.84
C LEU A 206 28.76 14.55 12.15
N ILE A 207 28.32 13.68 13.07
CA ILE A 207 29.02 13.41 14.33
C ILE A 207 30.40 12.80 14.06
N ALA A 208 30.48 11.81 13.16
CA ALA A 208 31.75 11.14 12.89
C ALA A 208 32.75 12.06 12.16
N SER A 209 32.28 13.00 11.35
CA SER A 209 33.10 14.07 10.78
C SER A 209 33.62 15.03 11.85
N ASP A 210 32.80 15.43 12.83
CA ASP A 210 33.24 16.30 13.92
C ASP A 210 34.32 15.65 14.79
N MET A 211 34.12 14.38 15.14
CA MET A 211 35.12 13.61 15.90
C MET A 211 36.50 13.59 15.23
N ALA A 212 36.55 13.59 13.89
CA ALA A 212 37.80 13.61 13.15
C ALA A 212 38.55 14.95 13.24
N TYR A 213 37.86 16.06 13.55
CA TYR A 213 38.49 17.37 13.80
C TYR A 213 39.09 17.50 15.20
N SER A 214 38.73 16.60 16.14
CA SER A 214 39.30 16.59 17.49
C SER A 214 40.70 15.97 17.59
N GLU A 215 41.22 15.45 16.47
CA GLU A 215 42.51 14.76 16.38
C GLU A 215 43.62 15.69 15.90
N GLN A 216 44.87 15.41 16.29
CA GLN A 216 46.03 16.24 15.90
C GLN A 216 46.27 16.29 14.39
N TYR A 217 45.81 15.28 13.66
CA TYR A 217 45.92 15.19 12.20
C TYR A 217 44.56 14.85 11.61
N VAL A 218 43.90 15.88 11.05
CA VAL A 218 42.63 15.72 10.34
C VAL A 218 42.90 15.04 8.99
N PRO A 219 42.26 13.90 8.68
CA PRO A 219 42.50 13.22 7.41
C PRO A 219 41.95 14.00 6.21
N THR A 220 42.65 13.94 5.08
CA THR A 220 42.17 14.52 3.80
C THR A 220 40.87 13.88 3.37
N GLY A 221 39.83 14.69 3.10
CA GLY A 221 38.53 14.23 2.61
C GLY A 221 37.43 14.10 3.69
N ILE A 222 37.67 14.54 4.92
CA ILE A 222 36.62 14.58 5.96
C ILE A 222 35.51 15.60 5.64
N GLU A 223 35.87 16.70 4.96
CA GLU A 223 34.96 17.77 4.57
C GLU A 223 33.88 17.30 3.59
N PRO A 224 34.22 16.60 2.48
CA PRO A 224 33.23 15.94 1.64
C PRO A 224 32.25 15.02 2.40
N VAL A 225 32.71 14.32 3.44
CA VAL A 225 31.85 13.46 4.27
C VAL A 225 30.85 14.30 5.07
N TRP A 226 31.31 15.41 5.65
CA TRP A 226 30.47 16.36 6.36
C TRP A 226 29.42 17.00 5.42
N MET A 227 29.86 17.44 4.24
CA MET A 227 28.99 17.99 3.17
C MET A 227 27.89 16.98 2.78
N PHE A 228 28.25 15.70 2.62
CA PHE A 228 27.30 14.65 2.29
C PHE A 228 26.31 14.38 3.43
N GLY A 229 26.76 14.43 4.69
CA GLY A 229 25.90 14.38 5.86
C GLY A 229 24.85 15.49 5.86
N GLN A 230 25.26 16.75 5.62
CA GLN A 230 24.33 17.89 5.51
C GLN A 230 23.34 17.73 4.36
N PHE A 231 23.79 17.27 3.20
CA PHE A 231 22.94 17.00 2.05
C PHE A 231 21.83 15.98 2.38
N LEU A 232 22.21 14.86 2.99
CA LEU A 232 21.26 13.82 3.40
C LEU A 232 20.27 14.34 4.45
N LEU A 233 20.73 15.15 5.40
CA LEU A 233 19.88 15.75 6.44
C LEU A 233 18.83 16.67 5.82
N LEU A 234 19.25 17.61 4.97
CA LEU A 234 18.37 18.57 4.30
C LEU A 234 17.35 17.86 3.39
N SER A 235 17.82 16.85 2.64
CA SER A 235 16.98 16.00 1.79
C SER A 235 15.91 15.27 2.60
N SER A 236 16.28 14.76 3.78
CA SER A 236 15.37 14.07 4.69
C SER A 236 14.29 15.00 5.25
N TYR A 237 14.61 16.24 5.59
CA TYR A 237 13.61 17.22 6.04
C TYR A 237 12.56 17.53 4.97
N LEU A 238 12.99 17.70 3.72
CA LEU A 238 12.09 17.98 2.60
C LEU A 238 11.18 16.78 2.31
N LEU A 239 11.73 15.58 2.26
CA LEU A 239 10.95 14.35 2.06
C LEU A 239 9.93 14.13 3.18
N LEU A 240 10.31 14.34 4.44
CA LEU A 240 9.40 14.16 5.57
C LEU A 240 8.25 15.19 5.57
N SER A 241 8.52 16.42 5.11
CA SER A 241 7.49 17.48 4.99
C SER A 241 6.36 17.15 4.01
N GLU A 242 6.60 16.26 3.04
CA GLU A 242 5.61 15.88 2.03
C GLU A 242 4.68 14.75 2.45
N ILE A 243 5.02 13.97 3.48
CA ILE A 243 4.23 12.83 3.97
C ILE A 243 2.80 13.26 4.37
N ARG A 244 2.58 14.53 4.75
CA ARG A 244 1.24 15.10 5.00
C ARG A 244 0.36 15.19 3.75
N LYS A 245 0.92 15.49 2.58
CA LYS A 245 0.16 15.72 1.33
C LYS A 245 -0.42 14.43 0.76
N GLU A 246 0.28 13.30 0.92
CA GLU A 246 -0.19 12.00 0.46
C GLU A 246 -1.27 11.41 1.38
N ASN A 247 -1.09 11.50 2.70
CA ASN A 247 -2.06 10.98 3.66
C ASN A 247 -3.35 11.79 3.71
N SER A 248 -3.30 13.13 3.55
CA SER A 248 -4.50 13.97 3.48
C SER A 248 -5.36 13.73 2.23
N LYS A 249 -4.76 13.24 1.13
CA LYS A 249 -5.50 12.83 -0.07
C LYS A 249 -6.14 11.45 0.09
N LYS A 250 -5.42 10.49 0.70
CA LYS A 250 -5.97 9.16 1.00
C LYS A 250 -7.10 9.17 2.03
N THR A 251 -7.12 10.12 2.97
CA THR A 251 -8.18 10.22 3.99
C THR A 251 -9.52 10.72 3.43
N ASN A 252 -9.57 11.36 2.25
CA ASN A 252 -10.84 11.79 1.66
C ASN A 252 -11.53 10.71 0.82
N ASP A 253 -10.84 9.61 0.47
CA ASP A 253 -11.39 8.56 -0.40
C ASP A 253 -11.73 7.24 0.31
N LEU A 254 -11.52 7.11 1.62
CA LEU A 254 -11.66 5.81 2.32
C LEU A 254 -12.40 5.91 3.66
N HIS A 255 -13.72 6.16 3.58
CA HIS A 255 -14.65 5.62 4.57
C HIS A 255 -14.86 4.12 4.31
N PHE A 256 -14.00 3.24 4.86
CA PHE A 256 -14.37 1.93 5.44
C PHE A 256 -13.10 1.15 5.86
N GLN A 257 -12.93 0.97 7.17
CA GLN A 257 -12.57 -0.28 7.87
C GLN A 257 -11.68 0.01 9.08
N ASP A 258 -12.33 -0.10 10.24
CA ASP A 258 -11.71 -0.48 11.50
C ASP A 258 -10.58 -1.48 11.29
N SER A 259 -9.36 -1.08 11.64
CA SER A 259 -8.30 -2.03 11.95
C SER A 259 -7.50 -1.53 13.15
N LYS A 260 -8.07 -1.75 14.33
CA LYS A 260 -7.32 -2.19 15.52
C LYS A 260 -6.60 -3.54 15.24
N SER A 261 -5.85 -3.68 14.16
CA SER A 261 -4.86 -4.75 14.03
C SER A 261 -3.54 -4.16 14.47
N GLY A 262 -3.30 -4.18 15.79
CA GLY A 262 -1.96 -3.98 16.30
C GLY A 262 -1.03 -4.93 15.56
N ARG A 263 0.00 -4.38 14.89
CA ARG A 263 1.15 -5.13 14.38
C ARG A 263 1.74 -5.88 15.58
N SER A 264 1.28 -7.11 15.81
CA SER A 264 1.87 -8.01 16.78
C SER A 264 3.26 -8.33 16.26
N ARG A 265 4.29 -7.96 17.04
CA ARG A 265 5.66 -8.36 16.77
C ARG A 265 5.72 -9.86 16.53
N SER A 266 6.35 -10.31 15.44
CA SER A 266 6.89 -11.65 15.39
C SER A 266 8.11 -11.75 16.30
N ASP A 267 8.22 -12.86 17.04
CA ASP A 267 9.34 -13.17 17.93
C ASP A 267 10.69 -13.36 17.19
N LEU A 268 10.68 -13.31 15.85
CA LEU A 268 11.86 -13.50 14.99
C LEU A 268 12.82 -12.31 14.99
N SER A 269 12.33 -11.11 15.34
CA SER A 269 13.13 -9.88 15.39
C SER A 269 14.29 -9.97 16.39
N GLY A 270 14.17 -10.77 17.46
CA GLY A 270 15.25 -10.95 18.44
C GLY A 270 16.40 -11.84 17.95
N ILE A 271 16.13 -12.81 17.05
CA ILE A 271 17.14 -13.70 16.47
C ILE A 271 18.02 -12.93 15.48
N LEU A 272 17.45 -11.96 14.75
CA LEU A 272 18.18 -11.14 13.79
C LEU A 272 19.15 -10.15 14.45
N ILE A 273 18.85 -9.73 15.68
CA ILE A 273 19.75 -8.90 16.49
C ILE A 273 20.85 -9.74 17.15
N LEU A 274 20.62 -11.04 17.35
CA LEU A 274 21.69 -11.98 17.73
C LEU A 274 22.71 -12.18 16.60
N LEU A 275 22.30 -11.98 15.34
CA LEU A 275 23.18 -12.01 14.17
C LEU A 275 23.89 -10.67 13.91
N SER A 276 23.41 -9.55 14.47
CA SER A 276 24.14 -8.28 14.48
C SER A 276 25.36 -8.30 15.42
N LEU A 277 25.50 -9.34 16.24
CA LEU A 277 26.76 -9.78 16.86
C LEU A 277 27.88 -9.98 15.80
N GLY A 278 27.53 -10.13 14.52
CA GLY A 278 28.45 -10.06 13.39
C GLY A 278 29.22 -8.73 13.29
N GLY A 279 28.73 -7.63 13.88
CA GLY A 279 29.49 -6.38 14.06
C GLY A 279 30.72 -6.54 14.96
N ILE A 280 30.64 -7.42 15.97
CA ILE A 280 31.77 -7.78 16.84
C ILE A 280 32.80 -8.60 16.05
N LEU A 281 32.33 -9.49 15.17
CA LEU A 281 33.20 -10.27 14.28
C LEU A 281 33.87 -9.40 13.21
N MET A 282 33.21 -8.32 12.75
CA MET A 282 33.74 -7.38 11.76
C MET A 282 34.71 -6.33 12.32
N MET A 283 34.64 -6.05 13.62
CA MET A 283 35.67 -5.26 14.31
C MET A 283 37.06 -5.91 14.17
N VAL A 284 37.12 -7.25 14.12
CA VAL A 284 38.35 -8.01 13.86
C VAL A 284 38.86 -7.79 12.43
N VAL A 285 37.96 -7.71 11.45
CA VAL A 285 38.30 -7.52 10.02
C VAL A 285 38.79 -6.11 9.73
N LEU A 286 38.13 -5.07 10.27
CA LEU A 286 38.56 -3.68 10.11
C LEU A 286 39.90 -3.40 10.80
N ASN A 287 40.24 -4.16 11.84
CA ASN A 287 41.55 -4.04 12.50
C ASN A 287 42.71 -4.57 11.64
N LEU A 288 42.43 -5.45 10.66
CA LEU A 288 43.42 -5.97 9.72
C LEU A 288 43.77 -4.97 8.60
N ILE A 289 42.95 -3.93 8.41
CA ILE A 289 43.21 -2.91 7.38
C ILE A 289 44.08 -1.80 7.98
N GLN A 290 45.20 -1.47 7.32
CA GLN A 290 46.06 -0.35 7.72
C GLN A 290 45.47 0.96 7.22
N ILE A 291 44.54 1.51 8.01
CA ILE A 291 43.96 2.84 7.81
C ILE A 291 44.21 3.66 9.09
N HIS A 292 44.32 4.99 8.95
CA HIS A 292 44.38 5.94 10.07
C HIS A 292 43.28 5.66 11.11
N LEU A 293 43.61 5.85 12.39
CA LEU A 293 42.76 5.45 13.53
C LEU A 293 41.35 6.06 13.45
N VAL A 294 41.26 7.31 13.01
CA VAL A 294 40.03 8.08 12.81
C VAL A 294 39.08 7.42 11.81
N TRP A 295 39.60 7.05 10.64
CA TRP A 295 38.81 6.39 9.61
C TRP A 295 38.37 4.98 10.04
N LYS A 296 39.16 4.28 10.86
CA LYS A 296 38.73 3.00 11.44
C LYS A 296 37.48 3.18 12.30
N ALA A 297 37.48 4.14 13.21
CA ALA A 297 36.32 4.43 14.06
C ALA A 297 35.10 4.85 13.22
N PHE A 298 35.31 5.72 12.24
CA PHE A 298 34.29 6.16 11.28
C PHE A 298 33.62 5.00 10.54
N PHE A 299 34.42 4.12 9.89
CA PHE A 299 33.87 3.00 9.11
C PHE A 299 33.19 1.95 9.99
N VAL A 300 33.67 1.74 11.22
CA VAL A 300 33.02 0.84 12.17
C VAL A 300 31.61 1.33 12.49
N VAL A 301 31.45 2.60 12.87
CA VAL A 301 30.13 3.16 13.23
C VAL A 301 29.18 3.14 12.03
N LEU A 302 29.65 3.57 10.86
CA LEU A 302 28.84 3.61 9.64
C LEU A 302 28.35 2.21 9.21
N LEU A 303 29.24 1.22 9.26
CA LEU A 303 28.92 -0.16 8.91
C LEU A 303 27.91 -0.77 9.88
N ILE A 304 28.06 -0.51 11.19
CA ILE A 304 27.11 -0.98 12.21
C ILE A 304 25.73 -0.40 11.95
N VAL A 305 25.63 0.91 11.73
CA VAL A 305 24.36 1.58 11.44
C VAL A 305 23.73 1.01 10.16
N ALA A 306 24.50 0.90 9.08
CA ALA A 306 24.02 0.36 7.81
C ALA A 306 23.51 -1.09 7.95
N LEU A 307 24.26 -1.96 8.62
CA LEU A 307 23.88 -3.35 8.84
C LEU A 307 22.60 -3.46 9.66
N VAL A 308 22.51 -2.73 10.78
CA VAL A 308 21.30 -2.73 11.62
C VAL A 308 20.09 -2.25 10.81
N VAL A 309 20.24 -1.18 10.03
CA VAL A 309 19.15 -0.66 9.19
C VAL A 309 18.69 -1.68 8.16
N SER A 310 19.60 -2.31 7.43
CA SER A 310 19.27 -3.34 6.42
C SER A 310 18.58 -4.55 7.03
N VAL A 311 19.05 -4.99 8.19
CA VAL A 311 18.53 -6.14 8.94
C VAL A 311 17.11 -5.86 9.45
N VAL A 312 16.88 -4.70 10.06
CA VAL A 312 15.55 -4.28 10.52
C VAL A 312 14.58 -4.17 9.34
N TRP A 313 15.02 -3.54 8.24
CA TRP A 313 14.23 -3.42 7.04
C TRP A 313 13.79 -4.80 6.50
N LEU A 314 14.71 -5.75 6.40
CA LEU A 314 14.41 -7.11 5.93
C LEU A 314 13.40 -7.83 6.85
N THR A 315 13.54 -7.65 8.17
CA THR A 315 12.64 -8.25 9.16
C THR A 315 11.22 -7.72 9.01
N ASP A 316 11.07 -6.41 8.88
CA ASP A 316 9.76 -5.78 8.79
C ASP A 316 8.99 -6.22 7.55
N HIS A 317 9.68 -6.37 6.41
CA HIS A 317 9.07 -6.88 5.18
C HIS A 317 8.65 -8.35 5.29
N PHE A 318 9.43 -9.15 6.01
CA PHE A 318 9.07 -10.54 6.29
C PHE A 318 7.86 -10.63 7.24
N ASP A 319 7.81 -9.81 8.28
CA ASP A 319 6.69 -9.76 9.23
C ASP A 319 5.37 -9.38 8.54
N ASP A 320 5.39 -8.36 7.67
CA ASP A 320 4.23 -7.97 6.88
C ASP A 320 3.76 -9.11 5.94
N SER A 321 4.71 -9.87 5.36
CA SER A 321 4.40 -11.05 4.54
C SER A 321 3.76 -12.19 5.35
N VAL A 322 4.24 -12.42 6.57
CA VAL A 322 3.65 -13.42 7.49
C VAL A 322 2.25 -13.00 7.94
N GLN A 323 2.05 -11.71 8.24
CA GLN A 323 0.72 -11.18 8.59
C GLN A 323 -0.24 -11.30 7.42
N TYR A 324 0.23 -11.03 6.20
CA TYR A 324 -0.53 -11.30 4.99
C TYR A 324 -0.96 -12.77 4.93
N LEU A 325 -0.01 -13.70 5.12
CA LEU A 325 -0.28 -15.15 5.09
C LEU A 325 -1.34 -15.56 6.14
N LYS A 326 -1.24 -15.02 7.36
CA LYS A 326 -2.19 -15.27 8.45
C LYS A 326 -3.58 -14.72 8.13
N LYS A 327 -3.67 -13.53 7.51
CA LYS A 327 -4.94 -12.94 7.06
C LYS A 327 -5.53 -13.71 5.88
N TYR A 328 -4.69 -14.12 4.94
CA TYR A 328 -5.04 -14.91 3.76
C TYR A 328 -5.65 -16.25 4.17
N THR A 329 -4.93 -17.02 4.98
CA THR A 329 -5.40 -18.32 5.52
C THR A 329 -6.66 -18.18 6.35
N LYS A 330 -6.76 -17.15 7.21
CA LYS A 330 -7.98 -16.87 7.99
C LYS A 330 -9.17 -16.53 7.09
N ARG A 331 -8.99 -15.72 6.03
CA ARG A 331 -10.05 -15.40 5.06
C ARG A 331 -10.48 -16.62 4.26
N LEU A 332 -9.53 -17.43 3.80
CA LEU A 332 -9.80 -18.73 3.17
C LEU A 332 -10.66 -19.62 4.06
N HIS A 333 -10.33 -19.68 5.36
CA HIS A 333 -11.07 -20.47 6.33
C HIS A 333 -12.46 -19.89 6.67
N GLN A 334 -12.58 -18.56 6.78
CA GLN A 334 -13.81 -17.90 7.24
C GLN A 334 -14.84 -17.63 6.14
N ASN A 335 -14.46 -17.46 4.86
CA ASN A 335 -15.35 -16.99 3.80
C ASN A 335 -15.34 -17.86 2.51
N ARG A 336 -15.83 -19.11 2.58
CA ARG A 336 -16.26 -19.88 1.38
C ARG A 336 -15.19 -20.21 0.32
N LEU A 337 -13.91 -20.26 0.67
CA LEU A 337 -12.81 -20.61 -0.25
C LEU A 337 -12.79 -19.70 -1.50
N GLU A 338 -12.97 -18.40 -1.30
CA GLU A 338 -12.89 -17.41 -2.38
C GLU A 338 -11.45 -17.09 -2.81
N HIS A 339 -11.34 -16.64 -4.05
CA HIS A 339 -10.15 -16.67 -4.89
C HIS A 339 -9.37 -15.34 -4.80
N ALA A 340 -8.74 -15.05 -3.66
CA ALA A 340 -7.75 -13.97 -3.62
C ALA A 340 -6.42 -14.49 -4.23
N ASP A 341 -5.93 -13.85 -5.29
CA ASP A 341 -4.62 -14.16 -5.87
C ASP A 341 -3.56 -13.26 -5.23
N TRP A 342 -2.63 -13.86 -4.49
CA TRP A 342 -1.55 -13.14 -3.82
C TRP A 342 -0.63 -12.40 -4.81
N ARG A 343 -0.66 -12.76 -6.10
CA ARG A 343 0.06 -12.06 -7.18
C ARG A 343 -0.47 -10.66 -7.48
N THR A 344 -1.69 -10.35 -7.02
CA THR A 344 -2.33 -9.04 -7.21
C THR A 344 -2.14 -8.10 -6.02
N GLU A 345 -1.46 -8.56 -4.97
CA GLU A 345 -1.10 -7.74 -3.82
C GLU A 345 0.04 -6.77 -4.14
N ASP A 346 0.38 -5.93 -3.17
CA ASP A 346 1.47 -4.96 -3.27
C ASP A 346 2.77 -5.63 -3.77
N GLY A 347 3.48 -4.97 -4.69
CA GLY A 347 4.64 -5.53 -5.39
C GLY A 347 5.78 -5.94 -4.43
N GLN A 348 5.86 -5.32 -3.25
CA GLN A 348 6.81 -5.70 -2.21
C GLN A 348 6.48 -7.05 -1.55
N ILE A 349 5.19 -7.30 -1.29
CA ILE A 349 4.72 -8.57 -0.71
C ILE A 349 4.88 -9.68 -1.73
N GLN A 350 4.57 -9.39 -3.01
CA GLN A 350 4.75 -10.33 -4.11
C GLN A 350 6.21 -10.79 -4.23
N ALA A 351 7.17 -9.86 -4.25
CA ALA A 351 8.59 -10.19 -4.35
C ALA A 351 9.08 -11.05 -3.18
N THR A 352 8.59 -10.77 -1.96
CA THR A 352 8.97 -11.53 -0.75
C THR A 352 8.36 -12.93 -0.75
N LEU A 353 7.10 -13.08 -1.12
CA LEU A 353 6.44 -14.39 -1.24
C LEU A 353 7.07 -15.26 -2.33
N GLN A 354 7.55 -14.65 -3.41
CA GLN A 354 8.33 -15.34 -4.45
C GLN A 354 9.70 -15.78 -3.95
N SER A 355 10.47 -14.86 -3.36
CA SER A 355 11.85 -15.14 -2.95
C SER A 355 11.94 -16.15 -1.80
N THR A 356 10.94 -16.18 -0.93
CA THR A 356 10.86 -17.13 0.19
C THR A 356 10.23 -18.48 -0.19
N GLY A 357 9.64 -18.60 -1.39
CA GLY A 357 8.91 -19.79 -1.83
C GLY A 357 7.52 -19.98 -1.21
N LEU A 358 7.09 -19.10 -0.29
CA LEU A 358 5.78 -19.16 0.37
C LEU A 358 4.62 -18.98 -0.62
N GLY A 359 4.82 -18.26 -1.73
CA GLY A 359 3.82 -18.11 -2.78
C GLY A 359 3.39 -19.45 -3.41
N GLY A 360 4.33 -20.37 -3.64
CA GLY A 360 4.02 -21.71 -4.16
C GLY A 360 3.22 -22.57 -3.16
N TYR A 361 3.47 -22.38 -1.86
CA TYR A 361 2.68 -23.04 -0.82
C TYR A 361 1.24 -22.51 -0.80
N LEU A 362 1.04 -21.19 -0.96
CA LEU A 362 -0.29 -20.60 -1.08
C LEU A 362 -1.05 -21.12 -2.29
N ASP A 363 -0.38 -21.26 -3.43
CA ASP A 363 -0.97 -21.83 -4.65
C ASP A 363 -1.42 -23.28 -4.42
N THR A 364 -0.57 -24.10 -3.80
CA THR A 364 -0.87 -25.50 -3.46
C THR A 364 -2.06 -25.59 -2.52
N LEU A 365 -2.08 -24.75 -1.47
CA LEU A 365 -3.17 -24.71 -0.49
C LEU A 365 -4.50 -24.28 -1.13
N ASN A 366 -4.47 -23.29 -2.03
CA ASN A 366 -5.65 -22.87 -2.79
C ASN A 366 -6.15 -24.00 -3.72
N GLN A 367 -5.23 -24.71 -4.38
CA GLN A 367 -5.58 -25.85 -5.23
C GLN A 367 -6.23 -26.99 -4.41
N SER A 368 -5.65 -27.36 -3.27
CA SER A 368 -6.23 -28.38 -2.38
C SER A 368 -7.59 -27.95 -1.82
N ALA A 369 -7.74 -26.68 -1.45
CA ALA A 369 -9.01 -26.12 -1.00
C ALA A 369 -10.09 -26.21 -2.08
N ARG A 370 -9.77 -25.90 -3.35
CA ARG A 370 -10.70 -26.05 -4.48
C ARG A 370 -11.10 -27.50 -4.71
N GLN A 371 -10.13 -28.42 -4.67
CA GLN A 371 -10.42 -29.85 -4.78
C GLN A 371 -11.35 -30.32 -3.65
N LEU A 372 -11.12 -29.87 -2.42
CA LEU A 372 -11.99 -30.18 -1.29
C LEU A 372 -13.41 -29.65 -1.51
N LYS A 373 -13.55 -28.40 -1.99
CA LYS A 373 -14.87 -27.81 -2.31
C LYS A 373 -15.60 -28.60 -3.39
N GLN A 374 -14.91 -28.96 -4.46
CA GLN A 374 -15.48 -29.71 -5.58
C GLN A 374 -15.86 -31.15 -5.19
N ASN A 375 -15.07 -31.78 -4.34
CA ASN A 375 -15.22 -33.21 -4.05
C ASN A 375 -16.08 -33.51 -2.81
N VAL A 376 -16.27 -32.56 -1.88
CA VAL A 376 -16.87 -32.84 -0.56
C VAL A 376 -18.17 -32.08 -0.28
N ILE A 377 -18.43 -30.92 -0.90
CA ILE A 377 -19.57 -30.05 -0.54
C ILE A 377 -20.65 -30.09 -1.62
N PHE A 378 -21.76 -30.79 -1.34
CA PHE A 378 -23.01 -30.67 -2.11
C PHE A 378 -23.54 -29.23 -1.94
N LEU A 379 -23.43 -28.40 -2.98
CA LEU A 379 -23.81 -26.99 -2.92
C LEU A 379 -25.32 -26.81 -3.15
N GLY A 380 -26.04 -26.42 -2.10
CA GLY A 380 -27.11 -25.42 -2.23
C GLY A 380 -26.62 -24.07 -1.71
N PRO A 381 -27.38 -22.96 -1.84
CA PRO A 381 -28.19 -22.57 -2.98
C PRO A 381 -27.25 -22.00 -4.04
N GLU A 382 -26.94 -22.80 -5.05
CA GLU A 382 -26.29 -22.29 -6.24
C GLU A 382 -27.20 -21.19 -6.82
N ARG A 383 -26.63 -20.01 -7.15
CA ARG A 383 -27.31 -19.14 -8.12
C ARG A 383 -27.27 -19.91 -9.43
N LEU A 384 -28.28 -20.74 -9.66
CA LEU A 384 -28.45 -21.55 -10.87
C LEU A 384 -28.36 -20.68 -12.13
N TYR A 385 -28.72 -19.40 -11.99
CA TYR A 385 -28.76 -18.46 -13.08
C TYR A 385 -27.98 -17.17 -12.77
N PRO A 386 -27.19 -16.64 -13.73
CA PRO A 386 -26.50 -15.36 -13.58
C PRO A 386 -27.50 -14.19 -13.54
N GLU A 387 -27.02 -13.04 -13.04
CA GLU A 387 -27.80 -11.80 -13.03
C GLU A 387 -28.20 -11.42 -14.46
N ALA A 388 -29.50 -11.19 -14.68
CA ALA A 388 -30.02 -10.98 -16.02
C ALA A 388 -29.57 -9.63 -16.58
N VAL A 389 -28.81 -9.67 -17.67
CA VAL A 389 -28.44 -8.46 -18.42
C VAL A 389 -29.59 -8.16 -19.38
N ARG A 390 -30.36 -7.09 -19.13
CA ARG A 390 -31.33 -6.61 -20.12
C ARG A 390 -30.58 -6.03 -21.31
N SER A 391 -30.51 -6.81 -22.39
CA SER A 391 -30.04 -6.38 -23.71
C SER A 391 -31.16 -6.46 -24.76
N ALA A 392 -32.39 -6.06 -24.40
CA ALA A 392 -33.44 -5.86 -25.40
C ALA A 392 -33.13 -4.61 -26.22
N GLU A 393 -33.27 -4.68 -27.54
CA GLU A 393 -33.24 -3.47 -28.36
C GLU A 393 -34.39 -2.55 -27.91
N PRO A 394 -34.12 -1.29 -27.52
CA PRO A 394 -35.16 -0.39 -27.04
C PRO A 394 -36.19 -0.14 -28.16
N GLY A 395 -37.40 -0.66 -27.99
CA GLY A 395 -38.53 -0.37 -28.88
C GLY A 395 -39.20 -1.54 -29.59
N ARG A 396 -38.73 -2.77 -29.40
CA ARG A 396 -39.35 -3.96 -29.99
C ARG A 396 -39.88 -4.87 -28.92
N ILE A 397 -41.18 -5.19 -29.01
CA ILE A 397 -41.82 -6.18 -28.15
C ILE A 397 -41.29 -7.56 -28.52
N SER A 398 -40.86 -8.33 -27.54
CA SER A 398 -40.30 -9.68 -27.69
C SER A 398 -41.15 -10.71 -26.96
N CYS A 399 -41.30 -11.90 -27.54
CA CYS A 399 -41.91 -13.03 -26.86
C CYS A 399 -41.03 -14.27 -26.93
N PHE A 400 -41.05 -15.06 -25.87
CA PHE A 400 -40.37 -16.35 -25.83
C PHE A 400 -41.39 -17.48 -26.00
N ILE A 401 -41.16 -18.37 -26.98
CA ILE A 401 -42.03 -19.51 -27.27
C ILE A 401 -41.42 -20.76 -26.64
N VAL A 402 -42.14 -21.30 -25.66
CA VAL A 402 -41.82 -22.52 -24.91
C VAL A 402 -42.72 -23.63 -25.42
N MET A 403 -42.17 -24.68 -26.04
CA MET A 403 -42.98 -25.75 -26.62
C MET A 403 -42.18 -27.06 -26.77
N PRO A 404 -42.83 -28.23 -26.86
CA PRO A 404 -42.12 -29.47 -27.17
C PRO A 404 -41.53 -29.41 -28.59
N PHE A 405 -40.29 -29.88 -28.76
CA PHE A 405 -39.56 -29.81 -30.03
C PHE A 405 -39.63 -31.11 -30.85
N SER A 406 -39.75 -32.26 -30.17
CA SER A 406 -39.62 -33.59 -30.76
C SER A 406 -40.92 -34.16 -31.34
N LEU A 407 -42.02 -33.41 -31.32
CA LEU A 407 -43.32 -33.90 -31.79
C LEU A 407 -43.57 -33.47 -33.23
N GLU A 408 -44.16 -34.35 -34.03
CA GLU A 408 -44.37 -34.15 -35.47
C GLU A 408 -45.16 -32.86 -35.79
N TRP A 409 -46.11 -32.49 -34.93
CA TRP A 409 -46.96 -31.31 -35.10
C TRP A 409 -46.30 -30.00 -34.62
N SER A 410 -45.18 -30.06 -33.90
CA SER A 410 -44.53 -28.89 -33.29
C SER A 410 -44.09 -27.86 -34.32
N GLY A 411 -43.63 -28.32 -35.50
CA GLY A 411 -43.21 -27.41 -36.57
C GLY A 411 -44.36 -26.55 -37.10
N ASP A 412 -45.56 -27.11 -37.21
CA ASP A 412 -46.73 -26.39 -37.70
C ASP A 412 -47.25 -25.38 -36.69
N VAL A 413 -47.33 -25.77 -35.41
CA VAL A 413 -47.71 -24.87 -34.32
C VAL A 413 -46.72 -23.71 -34.21
N HIS A 414 -45.41 -23.99 -34.22
CA HIS A 414 -44.39 -22.95 -34.16
C HIS A 414 -44.54 -21.94 -35.31
N ARG A 415 -44.78 -22.41 -36.54
CA ARG A 415 -44.97 -21.54 -37.71
C ARG A 415 -46.16 -20.61 -37.55
N ILE A 416 -47.27 -21.11 -37.01
CA ILE A 416 -48.48 -20.32 -36.74
C ILE A 416 -48.19 -19.27 -35.66
N LEU A 417 -47.62 -19.68 -34.52
CA LEU A 417 -47.30 -18.78 -33.40
C LEU A 417 -46.34 -17.67 -33.85
N SER A 418 -45.26 -18.04 -34.53
CA SER A 418 -44.29 -17.10 -35.07
C SER A 418 -44.89 -16.17 -36.12
N GLY A 419 -45.81 -16.67 -36.97
CA GLY A 419 -46.54 -15.87 -37.95
C GLY A 419 -47.42 -14.81 -37.31
N VAL A 420 -48.19 -15.20 -36.28
CA VAL A 420 -49.05 -14.29 -35.49
C VAL A 420 -48.22 -13.24 -34.76
N CYS A 421 -47.11 -13.64 -34.11
CA CYS A 421 -46.26 -12.68 -33.43
C CYS A 421 -45.68 -11.64 -34.40
N LYS A 422 -45.16 -12.09 -35.55
CA LYS A 422 -44.59 -11.19 -36.57
C LYS A 422 -45.64 -10.25 -37.18
N SER A 423 -46.88 -10.70 -37.40
CA SER A 423 -47.95 -9.85 -37.93
C SER A 423 -48.37 -8.74 -36.96
N LEU A 424 -48.13 -8.95 -35.66
CA LEU A 424 -48.38 -7.99 -34.58
C LEU A 424 -47.13 -7.20 -34.16
N ALA A 425 -46.06 -7.22 -34.97
CA ALA A 425 -44.78 -6.57 -34.68
C ALA A 425 -44.10 -7.04 -33.37
N VAL A 426 -44.41 -8.26 -32.92
CA VAL A 426 -43.72 -8.94 -31.82
C VAL A 426 -42.61 -9.82 -32.40
N GLN A 427 -41.42 -9.78 -31.82
CA GLN A 427 -40.30 -10.64 -32.18
C GLN A 427 -40.38 -11.97 -31.42
N PRO A 428 -40.73 -13.09 -32.08
CA PRO A 428 -40.70 -14.40 -31.45
C PRO A 428 -39.26 -14.90 -31.34
N MET A 429 -38.91 -15.46 -30.19
CA MET A 429 -37.67 -16.20 -29.94
C MET A 429 -38.03 -17.62 -29.49
N ARG A 430 -37.31 -18.62 -29.99
CA ARG A 430 -37.44 -20.01 -29.56
C ARG A 430 -36.12 -20.50 -28.96
N GLY A 431 -36.19 -21.38 -27.96
CA GLY A 431 -35.02 -21.83 -27.20
C GLY A 431 -33.95 -22.56 -28.02
N ASP A 432 -34.29 -23.12 -29.19
CA ASP A 432 -33.37 -23.80 -30.12
C ASP A 432 -32.73 -22.87 -31.17
N ASP A 433 -33.15 -21.60 -31.27
CA ASP A 433 -32.52 -20.61 -32.17
C ASP A 433 -31.18 -20.08 -31.60
N VAL A 434 -30.85 -20.41 -30.35
CA VAL A 434 -29.66 -19.93 -29.63
C VAL A 434 -28.54 -20.97 -29.67
N PHE A 435 -27.81 -21.04 -30.79
CA PHE A 435 -26.58 -21.84 -30.88
C PHE A 435 -25.39 -21.08 -30.30
N LYS A 436 -25.20 -21.15 -28.98
CA LYS A 436 -24.01 -20.62 -28.30
C LYS A 436 -23.32 -21.72 -27.49
N PRO A 437 -21.98 -21.66 -27.30
CA PRO A 437 -21.23 -22.59 -26.45
C PRO A 437 -21.43 -22.31 -24.94
N SER A 438 -22.66 -21.97 -24.54
CA SER A 438 -23.10 -21.71 -23.17
C SER A 438 -23.97 -22.86 -22.66
N ASP A 439 -24.17 -22.91 -21.34
CA ASP A 439 -25.14 -23.83 -20.73
C ASP A 439 -26.56 -23.48 -21.22
N ILE A 440 -27.23 -24.45 -21.84
CA ILE A 440 -28.56 -24.31 -22.45
C ILE A 440 -29.58 -23.72 -21.45
N LEU A 441 -29.49 -24.10 -20.17
CA LEU A 441 -30.40 -23.59 -19.14
C LEU A 441 -30.16 -22.11 -18.83
N VAL A 442 -28.92 -21.64 -18.93
CA VAL A 442 -28.58 -20.22 -18.75
C VAL A 442 -29.13 -19.38 -19.89
N ASP A 443 -29.08 -19.88 -21.12
CA ASP A 443 -29.61 -19.20 -22.30
C ASP A 443 -31.14 -19.12 -22.28
N ILE A 444 -31.82 -20.21 -21.87
CA ILE A 444 -33.27 -20.24 -21.67
C ILE A 444 -33.68 -19.25 -20.57
N TRP A 445 -32.98 -19.23 -19.43
CA TRP A 445 -33.22 -18.26 -18.37
C TRP A 445 -33.12 -16.82 -18.87
N GLN A 446 -32.05 -16.48 -19.59
CA GLN A 446 -31.85 -15.13 -20.12
C GLN A 446 -32.97 -14.77 -21.11
N SER A 447 -33.36 -15.71 -21.97
CA SER A 447 -34.40 -15.49 -22.98
C SER A 447 -35.77 -15.24 -22.34
N ILE A 448 -36.16 -16.02 -21.33
CA ILE A 448 -37.40 -15.81 -20.57
C ILE A 448 -37.34 -14.47 -19.81
N ASN A 449 -36.20 -14.13 -19.22
CA ASN A 449 -36.04 -12.92 -18.43
C ASN A 449 -36.13 -11.65 -19.30
N VAL A 450 -35.56 -11.69 -20.51
CA VAL A 450 -35.58 -10.55 -21.44
C VAL A 450 -36.92 -10.41 -22.17
N ALA A 451 -37.63 -11.50 -22.44
CA ALA A 451 -38.90 -11.46 -23.15
C ALA A 451 -39.98 -10.64 -22.42
N ASP A 452 -40.81 -9.90 -23.16
CA ASP A 452 -41.92 -9.12 -22.58
C ASP A 452 -43.07 -10.02 -22.13
N PHE A 453 -43.28 -11.14 -22.83
CA PHE A 453 -44.22 -12.20 -22.45
C PHE A 453 -43.80 -13.56 -22.99
N VAL A 454 -44.45 -14.62 -22.51
CA VAL A 454 -44.16 -16.01 -22.90
C VAL A 454 -45.40 -16.65 -23.52
N ILE A 455 -45.22 -17.45 -24.58
CA ILE A 455 -46.24 -18.36 -25.10
C ILE A 455 -45.79 -19.78 -24.80
N ALA A 456 -46.56 -20.52 -24.01
CA ALA A 456 -46.22 -21.86 -23.56
C ALA A 456 -47.22 -22.90 -24.11
N ASP A 457 -46.73 -23.83 -24.92
CA ASP A 457 -47.47 -25.01 -25.38
C ASP A 457 -47.18 -26.20 -24.48
N ILE A 458 -48.14 -26.53 -23.62
CA ILE A 458 -48.01 -27.60 -22.60
C ILE A 458 -48.49 -28.97 -23.08
N SER A 459 -48.79 -29.11 -24.38
CA SER A 459 -49.25 -30.38 -24.96
C SER A 459 -48.25 -31.52 -24.72
N GLY A 460 -48.77 -32.71 -24.43
CA GLY A 460 -47.97 -33.90 -24.12
C GLY A 460 -47.22 -33.83 -22.77
N ARG A 461 -47.50 -32.83 -21.92
CA ARG A 461 -46.95 -32.69 -20.55
C ARG A 461 -45.42 -32.72 -20.50
N ASN A 462 -44.78 -32.07 -21.47
CA ASN A 462 -43.33 -32.04 -21.54
C ASN A 462 -42.72 -31.41 -20.27
N PRO A 463 -41.85 -32.12 -19.52
CA PRO A 463 -41.33 -31.64 -18.25
C PRO A 463 -40.46 -30.37 -18.40
N ASN A 464 -39.76 -30.20 -19.53
CA ASN A 464 -38.93 -29.01 -19.77
C ASN A 464 -39.80 -27.78 -19.99
N VAL A 465 -40.88 -27.92 -20.78
CA VAL A 465 -41.87 -26.85 -21.00
C VAL A 465 -42.52 -26.42 -19.68
N LEU A 466 -42.88 -27.38 -18.82
CA LEU A 466 -43.46 -27.08 -17.51
C LEU A 466 -42.45 -26.40 -16.58
N TYR A 467 -41.18 -26.78 -16.64
CA TYR A 467 -40.10 -26.14 -15.89
C TYR A 467 -39.89 -24.68 -16.33
N GLU A 468 -39.78 -24.43 -17.63
CA GLU A 468 -39.66 -23.10 -18.22
C GLU A 468 -40.87 -22.21 -17.93
N LEU A 469 -42.08 -22.78 -17.98
CA LEU A 469 -43.31 -22.12 -17.56
C LEU A 469 -43.26 -21.72 -16.07
N GLY A 470 -42.73 -22.58 -15.21
CA GLY A 470 -42.49 -22.28 -13.80
C GLY A 470 -41.54 -21.10 -13.58
N ILE A 471 -40.45 -21.02 -14.37
CA ILE A 471 -39.52 -19.88 -14.36
C ILE A 471 -40.25 -18.59 -14.78
N ALA A 472 -41.02 -18.64 -15.88
CA ALA A 472 -41.77 -17.49 -16.38
C ALA A 472 -42.78 -16.97 -15.34
N HIS A 473 -43.50 -17.87 -14.67
CA HIS A 473 -44.41 -17.51 -13.57
C HIS A 473 -43.68 -16.90 -12.37
N THR A 474 -42.52 -17.45 -12.01
CA THR A 474 -41.69 -16.93 -10.90
C THR A 474 -41.20 -15.52 -11.18
N LEU A 475 -40.89 -15.22 -12.44
CA LEU A 475 -40.51 -13.89 -12.93
C LEU A 475 -41.70 -12.94 -13.17
N ALA A 476 -42.92 -13.37 -12.85
CA ALA A 476 -44.15 -12.63 -13.09
C ALA A 476 -44.32 -12.17 -14.56
N LYS A 477 -43.85 -12.97 -15.51
CA LYS A 477 -44.06 -12.70 -16.94
C LYS A 477 -45.53 -12.94 -17.30
N PRO A 478 -46.12 -12.13 -18.19
CA PRO A 478 -47.39 -12.48 -18.83
C PRO A 478 -47.20 -13.79 -19.61
N VAL A 479 -48.09 -14.76 -19.40
CA VAL A 479 -48.01 -16.06 -20.09
C VAL A 479 -49.32 -16.38 -20.81
N LEU A 480 -49.21 -16.70 -22.11
CA LEU A 480 -50.26 -17.33 -22.90
C LEU A 480 -50.04 -18.84 -22.90
N ILE A 481 -50.96 -19.60 -22.30
CA ILE A 481 -50.88 -21.06 -22.26
C ILE A 481 -51.77 -21.65 -23.35
N ILE A 482 -51.21 -22.54 -24.17
CA ILE A 482 -51.93 -23.30 -25.19
C ILE A 482 -51.75 -24.79 -24.95
N SER A 483 -52.73 -25.59 -25.37
CA SER A 483 -52.64 -27.04 -25.32
C SER A 483 -53.51 -27.69 -26.39
N LYS A 484 -53.07 -28.81 -26.94
CA LYS A 484 -53.81 -29.60 -27.92
C LYS A 484 -55.00 -30.31 -27.28
N ASN A 485 -54.88 -30.75 -26.03
CA ASN A 485 -55.92 -31.53 -25.35
C ASN A 485 -56.11 -31.07 -23.90
N ASN A 486 -57.34 -31.21 -23.37
CA ASN A 486 -57.60 -30.86 -21.96
C ASN A 486 -56.84 -31.76 -20.97
N ASP A 487 -56.61 -33.03 -21.34
CA ASP A 487 -55.96 -34.02 -20.47
C ASP A 487 -54.47 -33.71 -20.21
N ASP A 488 -53.88 -32.85 -21.04
CA ASP A 488 -52.51 -32.39 -20.90
C ASP A 488 -52.36 -31.25 -19.88
N ILE A 489 -53.47 -30.64 -19.41
CA ILE A 489 -53.44 -29.54 -18.45
C ILE A 489 -53.23 -30.09 -17.03
N PRO A 490 -52.08 -29.81 -16.38
CA PRO A 490 -51.88 -30.17 -14.98
C PRO A 490 -52.88 -29.44 -14.07
N ILE A 491 -53.21 -30.05 -12.93
CA ILE A 491 -54.16 -29.48 -11.96
C ILE A 491 -53.75 -28.07 -11.48
N ASP A 492 -52.44 -27.81 -11.36
CA ASP A 492 -51.91 -26.52 -10.95
C ASP A 492 -52.18 -25.39 -11.97
N LEU A 493 -52.47 -25.75 -13.23
CA LEU A 493 -52.78 -24.81 -14.32
C LEU A 493 -54.26 -24.81 -14.69
N SER A 494 -55.11 -25.63 -14.07
CA SER A 494 -56.52 -25.78 -14.45
C SER A 494 -57.37 -24.54 -14.18
N THR A 495 -56.92 -23.68 -13.26
CA THR A 495 -57.56 -22.39 -12.95
C THR A 495 -57.13 -21.26 -13.88
N ARG A 496 -56.15 -21.50 -14.75
CA ARG A 496 -55.65 -20.54 -15.75
C ARG A 496 -56.42 -20.70 -17.06
N ARG A 497 -56.47 -19.61 -17.82
CA ARG A 497 -57.07 -19.63 -19.15
C ARG A 497 -56.09 -20.30 -20.12
N VAL A 498 -56.46 -21.48 -20.61
CA VAL A 498 -55.70 -22.24 -21.62
C VAL A 498 -56.44 -22.24 -22.95
N ILE A 499 -55.74 -21.92 -24.05
CA ILE A 499 -56.30 -22.05 -25.39
C ILE A 499 -56.17 -23.51 -25.84
N ILE A 500 -57.32 -24.16 -26.04
CA ILE A 500 -57.37 -25.50 -26.62
C ILE A 500 -57.45 -25.41 -28.15
N TYR A 501 -56.58 -26.15 -28.84
CA TYR A 501 -56.54 -26.28 -30.30
C TYR A 501 -56.54 -27.75 -30.72
N GLY A 502 -56.78 -28.08 -31.99
CA GLY A 502 -56.70 -29.47 -32.47
C GLY A 502 -57.96 -30.33 -32.27
N ARG A 503 -59.04 -29.78 -31.70
CA ARG A 503 -60.34 -30.49 -31.52
C ARG A 503 -61.07 -30.78 -32.83
N ASN A 504 -60.80 -30.01 -33.88
CA ASN A 504 -61.34 -30.19 -35.23
C ASN A 504 -60.18 -30.40 -36.22
N GLU A 505 -59.92 -31.65 -36.61
CA GLU A 505 -58.75 -32.03 -37.41
C GLU A 505 -58.62 -31.27 -38.75
N ALA A 506 -59.73 -30.81 -39.33
CA ALA A 506 -59.72 -30.15 -40.63
C ALA A 506 -59.39 -28.64 -40.60
N HIS A 507 -59.55 -27.95 -39.46
CA HIS A 507 -59.48 -26.47 -39.41
C HIS A 507 -58.72 -25.91 -38.19
N TRP A 508 -58.01 -26.77 -37.45
CA TRP A 508 -57.38 -26.37 -36.19
C TRP A 508 -56.32 -25.28 -36.35
N GLN A 509 -55.64 -25.19 -37.50
CA GLN A 509 -54.62 -24.18 -37.75
C GLN A 509 -55.21 -22.76 -37.75
N ALA A 510 -56.28 -22.55 -38.52
CA ALA A 510 -56.96 -21.25 -38.61
C ALA A 510 -57.63 -20.85 -37.29
N GLU A 511 -58.18 -21.83 -36.57
CA GLU A 511 -58.74 -21.62 -35.24
C GLU A 511 -57.65 -21.18 -34.24
N LEU A 512 -56.50 -21.85 -34.22
CA LEU A 512 -55.37 -21.50 -33.37
C LEU A 512 -54.85 -20.10 -33.69
N GLU A 513 -54.64 -19.79 -34.97
CA GLU A 513 -54.20 -18.47 -35.44
C GLU A 513 -55.12 -17.36 -34.93
N THR A 514 -56.43 -17.54 -35.09
CA THR A 514 -57.44 -16.57 -34.65
C THR A 514 -57.40 -16.37 -33.13
N LYS A 515 -57.41 -17.46 -32.36
CA LYS A 515 -57.43 -17.38 -30.89
C LYS A 515 -56.14 -16.78 -30.32
N VAL A 516 -54.98 -17.16 -30.87
CA VAL A 516 -53.68 -16.63 -30.43
C VAL A 516 -53.55 -15.15 -30.80
N THR A 517 -54.01 -14.74 -31.99
CA THR A 517 -54.01 -13.32 -32.40
C THR A 517 -54.75 -12.45 -31.39
N LEU A 518 -55.97 -12.84 -31.03
CA LEU A 518 -56.78 -12.13 -30.04
C LEU A 518 -56.11 -12.10 -28.65
N ALA A 519 -55.52 -13.22 -28.24
CA ALA A 519 -54.86 -13.32 -26.95
C ALA A 519 -53.58 -12.46 -26.87
N VAL A 520 -52.76 -12.45 -27.91
CA VAL A 520 -51.54 -11.63 -27.97
C VAL A 520 -51.90 -10.15 -28.03
N GLN A 521 -52.93 -9.75 -28.79
CA GLN A 521 -53.42 -8.37 -28.79
C GLN A 521 -53.88 -7.92 -27.40
N GLU A 522 -54.61 -8.77 -26.67
CA GLU A 522 -55.03 -8.42 -25.31
C GLU A 522 -53.85 -8.37 -24.34
N ILE A 523 -52.82 -9.21 -24.49
CA ILE A 523 -51.58 -9.10 -23.70
C ILE A 523 -50.89 -7.76 -23.97
N ILE A 524 -50.69 -7.38 -25.24
CA ILE A 524 -50.08 -6.10 -25.61
C ILE A 524 -50.86 -4.93 -24.99
N ARG A 525 -52.20 -4.98 -25.06
CA ARG A 525 -53.09 -3.95 -24.51
C ARG A 525 -53.06 -3.90 -22.99
N ALA A 526 -53.23 -5.03 -22.31
CA ALA A 526 -53.35 -5.12 -20.85
C ALA A 526 -52.05 -4.77 -20.14
N TYR A 527 -50.90 -5.08 -20.75
CA TYR A 527 -49.57 -4.80 -20.18
C TYR A 527 -48.92 -3.53 -20.74
N SER A 528 -49.65 -2.73 -21.54
CA SER A 528 -49.18 -1.45 -22.10
C SER A 528 -47.82 -1.56 -22.80
N LEU A 529 -47.64 -2.63 -23.58
CA LEU A 529 -46.41 -2.85 -24.35
C LEU A 529 -46.40 -1.90 -25.55
N ASP A 530 -45.45 -0.94 -25.58
CA ASP A 530 -45.39 0.11 -26.61
C ASP A 530 -44.79 -0.44 -27.91
N THR A 531 -45.55 -0.36 -29.01
CA THR A 531 -45.11 -0.75 -30.36
C THR A 531 -44.39 0.39 -31.10
N SER A 532 -44.20 1.55 -30.47
CA SER A 532 -43.81 2.80 -31.13
C SER A 532 -42.60 3.52 -30.52
N ALA A 533 -41.48 2.85 -30.24
CA ALA A 533 -40.28 3.59 -29.83
C ALA A 533 -39.52 4.18 -31.03
N LYS A 534 -39.54 5.51 -31.15
CA LYS A 534 -38.48 6.25 -31.85
C LYS A 534 -37.17 6.13 -31.04
N PRO A 535 -36.00 5.93 -31.67
CA PRO A 535 -34.74 5.85 -30.96
C PRO A 535 -34.42 7.19 -30.28
N ASN A 536 -34.26 7.16 -28.97
CA ASN A 536 -33.92 8.32 -28.15
C ASN A 536 -32.41 8.58 -28.27
N ILE A 537 -31.99 9.50 -29.15
CA ILE A 537 -30.61 9.98 -29.22
C ILE A 537 -30.43 11.03 -28.13
N LEU A 538 -29.93 10.64 -26.97
CA LEU A 538 -29.31 11.56 -26.01
C LEU A 538 -28.39 10.79 -25.05
N GLY A 539 -27.09 11.11 -25.10
CA GLY A 539 -26.20 10.94 -23.95
C GLY A 539 -25.01 9.99 -24.12
N ARG A 540 -24.03 10.32 -24.97
CA ARG A 540 -22.61 10.00 -24.69
C ARG A 540 -21.68 10.97 -25.43
N ALA A 541 -21.56 12.18 -24.91
CA ALA A 541 -20.35 12.97 -25.05
C ALA A 541 -19.46 12.62 -23.84
N GLY A 542 -18.32 11.99 -24.10
CA GLY A 542 -17.36 11.56 -23.10
C GLY A 542 -16.07 11.08 -23.74
N SER A 543 -15.27 12.07 -24.16
CA SER A 543 -13.79 12.09 -24.27
C SER A 543 -13.05 10.81 -24.67
N ILE A 544 -12.48 10.85 -25.88
CA ILE A 544 -11.22 10.18 -26.23
C ILE A 544 -10.07 10.90 -25.55
#